data_AF-A0A521XAB0-F1
#
_entry.id   AF-A0A521XAB0-F1
#
_cell.length_a   1.000
_cell.length_b   1.000
_cell.length_c   1.000
_cell.angle_alpha   90.00
_cell.angle_beta   90.00
_cell.angle_gamma   90.00
#
_symmetry.space_group_name_H-M   'P 1'
#
loop_
_entity.id
_entity.type
_entity.pdbx_description
1 polymer ?
#
loop_
_entity_poly.entity_id
_entity_poly.type
_entity_poly.pdbx_seq_one_letter_code
_entity_poly.pdbx_strand_id
1 'polypeptide(L)'
;MKKIYYLYLSWSLLFVIAVQSYSQVTNLVVNGSSTNFTMTSGDTVTWQFNLPTGATADAVLWGDVNANGTIETNVDIKYLPFSISDGNQQGYDGPPDMDETVNGQIYFNMAVGLAPGHWIFEASHNSVGQSVFFEVLHLASPAHIISGHITPPSGLSAKNILIGIEPQQGEKTFWHAITDSLGDYHIEMTDTSGNPWKIRLVREYNPFPGYVLTPEEYEVIITGNHSGFDFAYVGAAAKIVGYLKDDGGNALPNFGMWLGRHNDTVNFDRDFTTDDSGYFQVGLAANELSNDNYQLGSSFDNESETHEYLAANVIIPGIHTNDSLFYDITAYRVNSTIQGQVRINGNPPGFPIQISGIVQDTAWTSAWADSLTGNFSLEVSNKLYNYDLWPNNLPQNHYPSSVTAHPGQTGVIINITVNGISEREPGVPSLFSLGQNYPNPFNPTTVIDYDLPQASLVQLTVYNILGEEVMKILHQEQAPGKYRATIDASQLSSGIYFYRLSAGAYSEMKKMMILK
;
A
#
# COMPACT_ATOMS: atom_id res chain seq x y z
N MET A 1 -44.23 72.64 34.86
CA MET A 1 -44.21 72.05 33.50
C MET A 1 -42.77 71.90 33.03
N LYS A 2 -42.23 70.68 33.09
CA LYS A 2 -41.01 70.23 32.39
C LYS A 2 -41.26 68.76 32.05
N LYS A 3 -41.60 68.48 30.79
CA LYS A 3 -41.76 67.11 30.27
C LYS A 3 -40.37 66.60 29.89
N ILE A 4 -39.91 65.54 30.54
CA ILE A 4 -38.71 64.80 30.16
C ILE A 4 -39.18 63.68 29.21
N TYR A 5 -38.70 63.71 27.98
CA TYR A 5 -38.91 62.67 26.98
C TYR A 5 -37.85 61.59 27.19
N TYR A 6 -38.27 60.35 27.46
CA TYR A 6 -37.40 59.18 27.36
C TYR A 6 -37.43 58.67 25.92
N LEU A 7 -36.28 58.76 25.25
CA LEU A 7 -36.02 58.20 23.94
C LEU A 7 -35.82 56.67 24.10
N TYR A 8 -36.74 55.86 23.59
CA TYR A 8 -36.51 54.42 23.44
C TYR A 8 -35.72 54.19 22.15
N LEU A 9 -34.42 53.89 22.26
CA LEU A 9 -33.63 53.32 21.15
C LEU A 9 -33.97 51.83 21.07
N SER A 10 -34.70 51.43 20.04
CA SER A 10 -34.83 50.02 19.65
C SER A 10 -33.55 49.59 18.94
N TRP A 11 -32.74 48.76 19.60
CA TRP A 11 -31.63 48.06 18.98
C TRP A 11 -32.19 46.84 18.23
N SER A 12 -32.32 46.96 16.91
CA SER A 12 -32.55 45.81 16.04
C SER A 12 -31.25 45.02 15.93
N LEU A 13 -31.10 43.96 16.73
CA LEU A 13 -30.05 42.96 16.53
C LEU A 13 -30.33 42.24 15.21
N LEU A 14 -29.59 42.58 14.14
CA LEU A 14 -29.49 41.72 12.97
C LEU A 14 -28.67 40.49 13.39
N PHE A 15 -29.35 39.37 13.64
CA PHE A 15 -28.70 38.06 13.62
C PHE A 15 -28.35 37.78 12.15
N VAL A 16 -27.11 38.05 11.76
CA VAL A 16 -26.51 37.40 10.59
C VAL A 16 -26.27 35.96 11.00
N ILE A 17 -27.22 35.08 10.70
CA ILE A 17 -26.95 33.65 10.63
C ILE A 17 -26.02 33.52 9.43
N ALA A 18 -24.71 33.48 9.67
CA ALA A 18 -23.79 32.89 8.73
C ALA A 18 -24.21 31.41 8.64
N VAL A 19 -25.00 31.07 7.64
CA VAL A 19 -25.09 29.68 7.19
C VAL A 19 -23.68 29.38 6.73
N GLN A 20 -22.88 28.71 7.57
CA GLN A 20 -21.74 27.97 7.08
C GLN A 20 -22.33 26.99 6.08
N SER A 21 -22.26 27.32 4.80
CA SER A 21 -22.45 26.36 3.74
C SER A 21 -21.33 25.35 3.92
N TYR A 22 -21.60 24.28 4.66
CA TYR A 22 -20.71 23.13 4.70
C TYR A 22 -20.52 22.73 3.24
N SER A 23 -19.27 22.83 2.81
CA SER A 23 -18.89 22.68 1.42
C SER A 23 -18.99 21.18 1.11
N GLN A 24 -20.15 20.78 0.59
CA GLN A 24 -20.57 19.38 0.49
C GLN A 24 -20.14 18.73 -0.83
N VAL A 25 -20.13 17.40 -0.87
CA VAL A 25 -20.09 16.65 -2.12
C VAL A 25 -21.33 16.96 -2.97
N THR A 26 -21.14 17.23 -4.26
CA THR A 26 -22.23 17.51 -5.21
C THR A 26 -21.98 16.85 -6.56
N ASN A 27 -23.02 16.75 -7.40
CA ASN A 27 -22.93 16.17 -8.74
C ASN A 27 -22.31 14.76 -8.77
N LEU A 28 -22.65 13.93 -7.78
CA LEU A 28 -22.24 12.52 -7.81
C LEU A 28 -22.89 11.82 -9.01
N VAL A 29 -22.03 11.28 -9.86
CA VAL A 29 -22.37 10.58 -11.09
C VAL A 29 -21.53 9.30 -11.16
N VAL A 30 -22.19 8.20 -11.48
CA VAL A 30 -21.59 6.88 -11.64
C VAL A 30 -21.93 6.38 -13.03
N ASN A 31 -20.90 6.08 -13.82
CA ASN A 31 -21.01 5.70 -15.22
C ASN A 31 -21.90 6.66 -16.04
N GLY A 32 -21.76 7.97 -15.79
CA GLY A 32 -22.56 9.01 -16.43
C GLY A 32 -24.01 9.15 -15.92
N SER A 33 -24.43 8.38 -14.91
CA SER A 33 -25.75 8.46 -14.30
C SER A 33 -25.72 9.00 -12.86
N SER A 34 -26.58 9.96 -12.54
CA SER A 34 -26.85 10.41 -11.16
C SER A 34 -28.07 9.71 -10.55
N THR A 35 -28.63 8.72 -11.24
CA THR A 35 -29.81 7.94 -10.85
C THR A 35 -29.53 6.44 -10.99
N ASN A 36 -30.46 5.62 -10.52
CA ASN A 36 -30.39 4.16 -10.62
C ASN A 36 -30.06 3.70 -12.04
N PHE A 37 -29.03 2.85 -12.15
CA PHE A 37 -28.60 2.24 -13.40
C PHE A 37 -28.21 0.78 -13.16
N THR A 38 -27.98 0.06 -14.25
CA THR A 38 -27.49 -1.31 -14.23
C THR A 38 -26.13 -1.39 -14.91
N MET A 39 -25.28 -2.30 -14.43
CA MET A 39 -24.01 -2.64 -15.06
C MET A 39 -23.76 -4.14 -14.96
N THR A 40 -22.79 -4.67 -15.68
CA THR A 40 -22.40 -6.08 -15.59
C THR A 40 -21.16 -6.21 -14.71
N SER A 41 -21.06 -7.31 -13.95
CA SER A 41 -19.82 -7.62 -13.22
C SER A 41 -18.63 -7.66 -14.19
N GLY A 42 -17.52 -7.03 -13.81
CA GLY A 42 -16.32 -6.91 -14.64
C GLY A 42 -16.27 -5.66 -15.52
N ASP A 43 -17.33 -4.83 -15.54
CA ASP A 43 -17.30 -3.54 -16.22
C ASP A 43 -16.30 -2.57 -15.54
N THR A 44 -15.66 -1.71 -16.34
CA THR A 44 -14.96 -0.54 -15.81
C THR A 44 -15.96 0.57 -15.54
N VAL A 45 -16.03 1.00 -14.29
CA VAL A 45 -16.98 2.02 -13.84
C VAL A 45 -16.26 3.34 -13.64
N THR A 46 -16.84 4.38 -14.19
CA THR A 46 -16.39 5.76 -14.02
C THR A 46 -17.14 6.43 -12.87
N TRP A 47 -16.43 7.13 -12.01
CA TRP A 47 -16.96 7.82 -10.84
C TRP A 47 -16.58 9.29 -10.93
N GLN A 48 -17.55 10.16 -10.71
CA GLN A 48 -17.33 11.61 -10.75
C GLN A 48 -18.16 12.30 -9.68
N PHE A 49 -17.56 13.25 -8.97
CA PHE A 49 -18.26 14.17 -8.09
C PHE A 49 -17.45 15.45 -7.87
N ASN A 50 -18.13 16.47 -7.37
CA ASN A 50 -17.52 17.75 -7.02
C ASN A 50 -17.41 17.89 -5.51
N LEU A 51 -16.36 18.57 -5.06
CA LEU A 51 -16.08 18.86 -3.66
C LEU A 51 -15.33 20.22 -3.57
N PRO A 52 -15.03 20.73 -2.38
CA PRO A 52 -14.29 21.97 -2.23
C PRO A 52 -12.87 21.82 -2.82
N THR A 53 -12.35 22.87 -3.45
CA THR A 53 -11.03 22.82 -4.08
C THR A 53 -9.94 22.44 -3.08
N GLY A 54 -9.18 21.39 -3.38
CA GLY A 54 -8.12 20.82 -2.57
C GLY A 54 -8.60 20.00 -1.37
N ALA A 55 -9.90 19.67 -1.29
CA ALA A 55 -10.43 18.86 -0.21
C ALA A 55 -10.27 17.36 -0.47
N THR A 56 -10.50 16.59 0.59
CA THR A 56 -10.56 15.12 0.59
C THR A 56 -11.99 14.68 0.83
N ALA A 57 -12.46 13.71 0.05
CA ALA A 57 -13.75 13.05 0.26
C ALA A 57 -13.55 11.64 0.82
N ASP A 58 -14.50 11.22 1.65
CA ASP A 58 -14.65 9.83 2.08
C ASP A 58 -15.65 9.15 1.15
N ALA A 59 -15.24 8.03 0.56
CA ALA A 59 -16.04 7.23 -0.35
C ALA A 59 -16.21 5.80 0.17
N VAL A 60 -17.40 5.25 0.01
CA VAL A 60 -17.72 3.90 0.46
C VAL A 60 -18.64 3.23 -0.55
N LEU A 61 -18.39 1.95 -0.82
CA LEU A 61 -19.29 1.11 -1.57
C LEU A 61 -20.08 0.20 -0.61
N TRP A 62 -21.40 0.13 -0.76
CA TRP A 62 -22.27 -0.64 0.10
C TRP A 62 -22.98 -1.70 -0.71
N GLY A 63 -22.88 -2.97 -0.32
CA GLY A 63 -23.76 -4.02 -0.83
C GLY A 63 -25.13 -3.88 -0.18
N ASP A 64 -26.12 -3.38 -0.91
CA ASP A 64 -27.51 -3.23 -0.46
C ASP A 64 -28.20 -4.60 -0.52
N VAL A 65 -28.13 -5.32 0.59
CA VAL A 65 -28.56 -6.73 0.64
C VAL A 65 -30.07 -6.90 0.72
N ASN A 66 -30.80 -5.81 0.97
CA ASN A 66 -32.26 -5.80 1.09
C ASN A 66 -32.95 -5.09 -0.09
N ALA A 67 -32.17 -4.43 -0.95
CA ALA A 67 -32.57 -3.76 -2.18
C ALA A 67 -33.54 -2.59 -1.97
N ASN A 68 -33.42 -1.84 -0.87
CA ASN A 68 -34.28 -0.70 -0.59
C ASN A 68 -33.71 0.65 -1.07
N GLY A 69 -32.44 0.68 -1.49
CA GLY A 69 -31.75 1.87 -1.97
C GLY A 69 -31.36 2.86 -0.86
N THR A 70 -31.39 2.45 0.40
CA THR A 70 -30.98 3.25 1.56
C THR A 70 -29.87 2.55 2.33
N ILE A 71 -28.89 3.32 2.79
CA ILE A 71 -27.75 2.76 3.53
C ILE A 71 -28.18 2.48 4.98
N GLU A 72 -28.15 1.22 5.36
CA GLU A 72 -28.34 0.78 6.74
C GLU A 72 -27.09 0.07 7.25
N THR A 73 -26.30 0.75 8.10
CA THR A 73 -25.02 0.23 8.60
C THR A 73 -25.11 -1.10 9.37
N ASN A 74 -26.30 -1.48 9.85
CA ASN A 74 -26.56 -2.74 10.56
C ASN A 74 -27.11 -3.86 9.66
N VAL A 75 -27.38 -3.57 8.39
CA VAL A 75 -28.00 -4.51 7.43
C VAL A 75 -27.12 -4.67 6.19
N ASP A 76 -26.62 -3.57 5.65
CA ASP A 76 -25.83 -3.56 4.42
C ASP A 76 -24.37 -3.88 4.65
N ILE A 77 -23.74 -4.42 3.60
CA ILE A 77 -22.34 -4.79 3.63
C ILE A 77 -21.51 -3.55 3.28
N LYS A 78 -20.83 -2.96 4.27
CA LYS A 78 -19.82 -1.93 4.01
C LYS A 78 -18.62 -2.56 3.29
N TYR A 79 -18.23 -1.99 2.15
CA TYR A 79 -17.18 -2.52 1.29
C TYR A 79 -16.31 -1.38 0.71
N LEU A 80 -14.99 -1.59 0.69
CA LEU A 80 -14.00 -0.59 0.22
C LEU A 80 -14.29 0.83 0.70
N PRO A 81 -14.20 1.11 2.02
CA PRO A 81 -14.03 2.49 2.45
C PRO A 81 -12.67 3.00 1.95
N PHE A 82 -12.64 4.17 1.33
CA PHE A 82 -11.40 4.83 0.92
C PHE A 82 -11.56 6.35 0.93
N SER A 83 -10.44 7.06 0.94
CA SER A 83 -10.41 8.52 0.85
C SER A 83 -9.84 8.94 -0.50
N ILE A 84 -10.27 10.08 -1.02
CA ILE A 84 -9.73 10.60 -2.28
C ILE A 84 -9.63 12.12 -2.24
N SER A 85 -8.45 12.63 -2.58
CA SER A 85 -8.10 14.05 -2.50
C SER A 85 -8.05 14.68 -3.89
N ASP A 86 -8.63 15.87 -4.03
CA ASP A 86 -8.66 16.68 -5.26
C ASP A 86 -7.23 17.02 -5.72
N GLY A 87 -6.85 16.53 -6.91
CA GLY A 87 -5.51 16.67 -7.46
C GLY A 87 -4.47 15.63 -6.97
N ASN A 88 -4.88 14.55 -6.31
CA ASN A 88 -3.94 13.48 -5.90
C ASN A 88 -3.50 12.61 -7.09
N GLN A 89 -2.19 12.62 -7.36
CA GLN A 89 -1.54 11.87 -8.45
C GLN A 89 -1.17 10.42 -8.09
N GLN A 90 -1.17 10.06 -6.81
CA GLN A 90 -0.71 8.76 -6.35
C GLN A 90 -1.85 8.08 -5.58
N GLY A 91 -2.41 7.00 -6.13
CA GLY A 91 -3.54 6.26 -5.56
C GLY A 91 -3.20 5.44 -4.30
N TYR A 92 -2.59 6.07 -3.30
CA TYR A 92 -2.30 5.47 -1.99
C TYR A 92 -3.57 5.46 -1.11
N ASP A 93 -4.39 6.51 -1.18
CA ASP A 93 -5.57 6.68 -0.30
C ASP A 93 -6.85 6.00 -0.84
N GLY A 94 -6.77 5.50 -2.08
CA GLY A 94 -7.89 5.12 -2.92
C GLY A 94 -7.50 5.17 -4.41
N PRO A 95 -8.44 5.07 -5.35
CA PRO A 95 -8.16 5.31 -6.77
C PRO A 95 -7.61 6.73 -6.98
N PRO A 96 -6.66 6.95 -7.90
CA PRO A 96 -6.09 8.28 -8.15
C PRO A 96 -7.13 9.20 -8.80
N ASP A 97 -7.02 10.49 -8.53
CA ASP A 97 -7.78 11.50 -9.24
C ASP A 97 -7.19 11.67 -10.65
N MET A 98 -7.89 11.16 -11.66
CA MET A 98 -7.32 10.96 -13.00
C MET A 98 -7.19 12.25 -13.81
N ASP A 99 -7.74 13.38 -13.34
CA ASP A 99 -7.47 14.68 -13.97
C ASP A 99 -6.22 15.37 -13.41
N GLU A 100 -5.71 14.90 -12.25
CA GLU A 100 -4.50 15.37 -11.58
C GLU A 100 -4.48 16.87 -11.26
N THR A 101 -5.63 17.54 -11.22
CA THR A 101 -5.73 18.98 -11.03
C THR A 101 -6.56 19.34 -9.80
N VAL A 102 -6.02 20.22 -8.96
CA VAL A 102 -6.75 20.78 -7.81
C VAL A 102 -7.82 21.77 -8.31
N ASN A 103 -8.99 21.25 -8.69
CA ASN A 103 -10.03 22.01 -9.38
C ASN A 103 -11.43 21.88 -8.73
N GLY A 104 -11.55 21.04 -7.70
CA GLY A 104 -12.80 20.73 -7.01
C GLY A 104 -13.66 19.66 -7.69
N GLN A 105 -13.08 18.86 -8.59
CA GLN A 105 -13.71 17.73 -9.26
C GLN A 105 -12.84 16.51 -9.07
N ILE A 106 -13.47 15.42 -8.63
CA ILE A 106 -12.85 14.11 -8.60
C ILE A 106 -13.36 13.32 -9.78
N TYR A 107 -12.43 12.65 -10.46
CA TYR A 107 -12.75 11.74 -11.54
C TYR A 107 -11.86 10.50 -11.48
N PHE A 108 -12.44 9.31 -11.35
CA PHE A 108 -11.67 8.07 -11.38
C PHE A 108 -12.40 6.91 -12.04
N ASN A 109 -11.62 5.92 -12.47
CA ASN A 109 -12.12 4.65 -13.00
C ASN A 109 -11.75 3.51 -12.06
N MET A 110 -12.67 2.57 -11.90
CA MET A 110 -12.44 1.34 -11.14
C MET A 110 -12.95 0.17 -11.98
N ALA A 111 -12.06 -0.77 -12.31
CA ALA A 111 -12.48 -2.06 -12.84
C ALA A 111 -13.06 -2.87 -11.68
N VAL A 112 -14.32 -3.29 -11.78
CA VAL A 112 -14.99 -3.93 -10.65
C VAL A 112 -15.61 -5.26 -11.02
N GLY A 113 -15.05 -6.35 -10.52
CA GLY A 113 -15.76 -7.63 -10.47
C GLY A 113 -16.68 -7.69 -9.25
N LEU A 114 -17.58 -6.71 -9.08
CA LEU A 114 -18.54 -6.75 -7.98
C LEU A 114 -19.45 -7.96 -8.09
N ALA A 115 -19.87 -8.47 -6.93
CA ALA A 115 -20.87 -9.52 -6.89
C ALA A 115 -22.18 -9.03 -7.52
N PRO A 116 -22.83 -9.86 -8.35
CA PRO A 116 -24.19 -9.56 -8.82
C PRO A 116 -25.13 -9.28 -7.64
N GLY A 117 -25.95 -8.24 -7.76
CA GLY A 117 -26.78 -7.74 -6.66
C GLY A 117 -26.98 -6.24 -6.69
N HIS A 118 -27.44 -5.66 -5.59
CA HIS A 118 -27.69 -4.23 -5.48
C HIS A 118 -26.59 -3.56 -4.67
N TRP A 119 -26.23 -2.35 -5.08
CA TRP A 119 -25.10 -1.62 -4.53
C TRP A 119 -25.44 -0.14 -4.41
N ILE A 120 -24.82 0.51 -3.43
CA ILE A 120 -24.89 1.96 -3.22
C ILE A 120 -23.47 2.48 -3.10
N PHE A 121 -23.11 3.45 -3.92
CA PHE A 121 -21.88 4.21 -3.69
C PHE A 121 -22.24 5.51 -2.98
N GLU A 122 -21.49 5.81 -1.94
CA GLU A 122 -21.59 7.04 -1.17
C GLU A 122 -20.28 7.80 -1.27
N ALA A 123 -20.35 9.11 -1.52
CA ALA A 123 -19.23 10.02 -1.39
C ALA A 123 -19.63 11.19 -0.49
N SER A 124 -18.81 11.50 0.50
CA SER A 124 -19.08 12.51 1.51
C SER A 124 -17.86 13.37 1.84
N HIS A 125 -18.10 14.58 2.31
CA HIS A 125 -17.07 15.46 2.86
C HIS A 125 -17.60 16.07 4.15
N ASN A 126 -16.85 15.93 5.25
CA ASN A 126 -17.32 16.29 6.60
C ASN A 126 -18.69 15.66 6.94
N SER A 127 -18.86 14.37 6.61
CA SER A 127 -20.10 13.61 6.81
C SER A 127 -21.35 14.13 6.07
N VAL A 128 -21.16 15.02 5.08
CA VAL A 128 -22.23 15.46 4.18
C VAL A 128 -21.93 14.94 2.77
N GLY A 129 -22.80 14.06 2.27
CA GLY A 129 -22.56 13.33 1.04
C GLY A 129 -23.75 13.17 0.12
N GLN A 130 -23.50 12.50 -1.00
CA GLN A 130 -24.50 12.00 -1.94
C GLN A 130 -24.30 10.51 -2.13
N SER A 131 -25.36 9.81 -2.53
CA SER A 131 -25.28 8.40 -2.89
C SER A 131 -25.93 8.12 -4.24
N VAL A 132 -25.45 7.08 -4.91
CA VAL A 132 -26.04 6.54 -6.15
C VAL A 132 -26.20 5.04 -6.00
N PHE A 133 -27.43 4.58 -6.25
CA PHE A 133 -27.78 3.17 -6.27
C PHE A 133 -27.57 2.57 -7.66
N PHE A 134 -27.16 1.31 -7.73
CA PHE A 134 -27.09 0.56 -8.98
C PHE A 134 -27.20 -0.95 -8.79
N GLU A 135 -27.62 -1.63 -9.84
CA GLU A 135 -27.71 -3.09 -9.90
C GLU A 135 -26.55 -3.65 -10.73
N VAL A 136 -25.88 -4.66 -10.19
CA VAL A 136 -24.84 -5.43 -10.87
C VAL A 136 -25.44 -6.73 -11.37
N LEU A 137 -25.39 -6.92 -12.67
CA LEU A 137 -25.88 -8.10 -13.37
C LEU A 137 -24.79 -9.16 -13.46
N HIS A 138 -25.23 -10.41 -13.53
CA HIS A 138 -24.39 -11.57 -13.83
C HIS A 138 -23.71 -11.44 -15.19
N LEU A 139 -22.53 -12.06 -15.33
CA LEU A 139 -21.86 -12.21 -16.61
C LEU A 139 -22.71 -13.06 -17.55
N ALA A 140 -22.98 -12.55 -18.75
CA ALA A 140 -23.74 -13.29 -19.75
C ALA A 140 -23.05 -14.59 -20.23
N SER A 141 -21.71 -14.64 -20.14
CA SER A 141 -20.91 -15.80 -20.51
C SER A 141 -19.60 -15.80 -19.71
N PRO A 142 -19.61 -16.27 -18.45
CA PRO A 142 -18.40 -16.37 -17.66
C PRO A 142 -17.42 -17.36 -18.30
N ALA A 143 -16.14 -17.00 -18.34
CA ALA A 143 -15.08 -17.90 -18.80
C ALA A 143 -14.89 -19.04 -17.79
N HIS A 144 -14.96 -18.70 -16.50
CA HIS A 144 -14.84 -19.64 -15.39
C HIS A 144 -15.83 -19.34 -14.27
N ILE A 145 -16.26 -20.40 -13.59
CA ILE A 145 -17.07 -20.33 -12.37
C ILE A 145 -16.30 -21.00 -11.24
N ILE A 146 -16.15 -20.27 -10.14
CA ILE A 146 -15.46 -20.70 -8.93
C ILE A 146 -16.50 -20.78 -7.80
N SER A 147 -16.65 -21.94 -7.17
CA SER A 147 -17.69 -22.12 -6.13
C SER A 147 -17.18 -22.74 -4.84
N GLY A 148 -17.96 -22.50 -3.78
CA GLY A 148 -17.71 -23.05 -2.46
C GLY A 148 -18.88 -22.76 -1.54
N HIS A 149 -18.66 -23.07 -0.26
CA HIS A 149 -19.65 -22.92 0.80
C HIS A 149 -19.04 -22.27 2.03
N ILE A 150 -19.76 -21.37 2.70
CA ILE A 150 -19.36 -20.78 3.98
C ILE A 150 -20.29 -21.27 5.10
N THR A 151 -19.73 -22.00 6.05
CA THR A 151 -20.43 -22.37 7.29
C THR A 151 -20.23 -21.29 8.35
N PRO A 152 -21.28 -20.54 8.74
CA PRO A 152 -21.18 -19.52 9.78
C PRO A 152 -21.12 -20.16 11.19
N PRO A 153 -20.84 -19.36 12.24
CA PRO A 153 -21.02 -19.82 13.60
C PRO A 153 -22.46 -20.30 13.88
N SER A 154 -22.61 -21.24 14.80
CA SER A 154 -23.91 -21.81 15.15
C SER A 154 -24.92 -20.71 15.55
N GLY A 155 -26.08 -20.71 14.89
CA GLY A 155 -27.15 -19.74 15.14
C GLY A 155 -27.01 -18.41 14.40
N LEU A 156 -25.94 -18.19 13.64
CA LEU A 156 -25.76 -17.02 12.80
C LEU A 156 -26.13 -17.33 11.33
N SER A 157 -26.45 -16.28 10.58
CA SER A 157 -26.87 -16.39 9.17
C SER A 157 -25.67 -16.72 8.28
N ALA A 158 -25.87 -17.63 7.32
CA ALA A 158 -24.89 -17.90 6.25
C ALA A 158 -25.06 -16.94 5.05
N LYS A 159 -26.18 -16.20 5.00
CA LYS A 159 -26.53 -15.27 3.93
C LYS A 159 -25.72 -13.99 3.99
N ASN A 160 -25.45 -13.41 2.82
CA ASN A 160 -24.89 -12.06 2.67
C ASN A 160 -23.43 -11.95 3.15
N ILE A 161 -22.64 -13.02 3.01
CA ILE A 161 -21.22 -13.02 3.29
C ILE A 161 -20.48 -12.76 1.98
N LEU A 162 -19.72 -11.66 1.94
CA LEU A 162 -18.94 -11.25 0.78
C LEU A 162 -17.61 -12.01 0.71
N ILE A 163 -17.38 -12.69 -0.41
CA ILE A 163 -16.15 -13.42 -0.70
C ILE A 163 -15.55 -12.92 -2.02
N GLY A 164 -14.22 -12.93 -2.11
CA GLY A 164 -13.50 -12.49 -3.30
C GLY A 164 -12.41 -13.43 -3.76
N ILE A 165 -12.03 -13.25 -5.02
CA ILE A 165 -10.83 -13.81 -5.62
C ILE A 165 -9.98 -12.68 -6.20
N GLU A 166 -8.70 -12.65 -5.85
CA GLU A 166 -7.72 -11.64 -6.28
C GLU A 166 -6.39 -12.29 -6.70
N PRO A 167 -5.64 -11.73 -7.67
CA PRO A 167 -4.37 -12.29 -8.10
C PRO A 167 -3.31 -12.14 -7.01
N GLN A 168 -2.41 -13.10 -6.91
CA GLN A 168 -1.31 -13.04 -5.93
C GLN A 168 -0.30 -11.93 -6.28
N GLN A 169 -0.16 -11.61 -7.57
CA GLN A 169 0.73 -10.56 -8.10
C GLN A 169 0.10 -9.90 -9.32
N GLY A 170 0.33 -8.59 -9.52
CA GLY A 170 -0.12 -7.86 -10.71
C GLY A 170 -1.21 -6.83 -10.44
N GLU A 171 -1.86 -6.35 -11.51
CA GLU A 171 -2.92 -5.34 -11.43
C GLU A 171 -4.09 -5.79 -10.55
N LYS A 172 -4.76 -4.82 -9.91
CA LYS A 172 -5.88 -5.00 -8.97
C LYS A 172 -7.18 -5.47 -9.67
N THR A 173 -7.16 -6.59 -10.39
CA THR A 173 -8.40 -7.24 -10.84
C THR A 173 -8.93 -8.14 -9.73
N PHE A 174 -10.21 -8.05 -9.41
CA PHE A 174 -10.85 -8.90 -8.40
C PHE A 174 -12.23 -9.31 -8.85
N TRP A 175 -12.73 -10.44 -8.35
CA TRP A 175 -14.09 -10.92 -8.61
C TRP A 175 -14.76 -11.39 -7.33
N HIS A 176 -15.98 -10.93 -7.07
CA HIS A 176 -16.67 -11.14 -5.81
C HIS A 176 -17.94 -11.96 -6.00
N ALA A 177 -18.37 -12.60 -4.91
CA ALA A 177 -19.66 -13.23 -4.77
C ALA A 177 -20.23 -12.96 -3.38
N ILE A 178 -21.55 -13.08 -3.25
CA ILE A 178 -22.26 -12.99 -1.99
C ILE A 178 -22.95 -14.32 -1.75
N THR A 179 -22.82 -14.88 -0.55
CA THR A 179 -23.44 -16.15 -0.20
C THR A 179 -24.97 -16.06 -0.14
N ASP A 180 -25.62 -17.13 -0.58
CA ASP A 180 -27.05 -17.31 -0.42
C ASP A 180 -27.44 -17.72 1.02
N SER A 181 -28.73 -18.00 1.25
CA SER A 181 -29.21 -18.37 2.59
C SER A 181 -28.65 -19.69 3.15
N LEU A 182 -28.11 -20.54 2.27
CA LEU A 182 -27.47 -21.79 2.66
C LEU A 182 -25.98 -21.59 2.92
N GLY A 183 -25.37 -20.50 2.45
CA GLY A 183 -23.94 -20.24 2.54
C GLY A 183 -23.19 -20.55 1.25
N ASP A 184 -23.90 -20.95 0.20
CA ASP A 184 -23.30 -21.28 -1.09
C ASP A 184 -22.98 -20.01 -1.88
N TYR A 185 -21.84 -19.99 -2.58
CA TYR A 185 -21.45 -18.88 -3.45
C TYR A 185 -20.88 -19.36 -4.79
N HIS A 186 -20.96 -18.49 -5.80
CA HIS A 186 -20.34 -18.68 -7.11
C HIS A 186 -19.74 -17.36 -7.60
N ILE A 187 -18.45 -17.35 -7.87
CA ILE A 187 -17.73 -16.24 -8.46
C ILE A 187 -17.65 -16.48 -9.97
N GLU A 188 -18.16 -15.52 -10.73
CA GLU A 188 -18.13 -15.52 -12.19
C GLU A 188 -16.93 -14.70 -12.66
N MET A 189 -16.08 -15.28 -13.52
CA MET A 189 -14.83 -14.63 -13.95
C MET A 189 -14.71 -14.62 -15.47
N THR A 190 -14.10 -13.58 -16.03
CA THR A 190 -13.70 -13.51 -17.45
C THR A 190 -12.19 -13.60 -17.67
N ASP A 191 -11.37 -13.42 -16.62
CA ASP A 191 -9.91 -13.34 -16.72
C ASP A 191 -9.19 -14.37 -15.84
N THR A 192 -8.08 -14.90 -16.35
CA THR A 192 -7.14 -15.78 -15.64
C THR A 192 -5.68 -15.33 -15.74
N SER A 193 -5.44 -14.15 -16.34
CA SER A 193 -4.11 -13.58 -16.52
C SER A 193 -3.36 -13.35 -15.20
N GLY A 194 -4.11 -13.19 -14.11
CA GLY A 194 -3.62 -13.02 -12.74
C GLY A 194 -3.22 -14.29 -11.97
N ASN A 195 -3.05 -15.43 -12.63
CA ASN A 195 -2.63 -16.68 -11.97
C ASN A 195 -1.25 -16.54 -11.26
N PRO A 196 -1.06 -17.11 -10.05
CA PRO A 196 -2.06 -17.79 -9.22
C PRO A 196 -2.98 -16.81 -8.46
N TRP A 197 -4.18 -17.25 -8.11
CA TRP A 197 -5.19 -16.47 -7.41
C TRP A 197 -5.33 -16.88 -5.96
N LYS A 198 -5.78 -15.93 -5.13
CA LYS A 198 -6.20 -16.14 -3.74
C LYS A 198 -7.70 -16.01 -3.63
N ILE A 199 -8.36 -16.98 -2.99
CA ILE A 199 -9.78 -16.95 -2.64
C ILE A 199 -9.89 -16.77 -1.13
N ARG A 200 -10.61 -15.75 -0.69
CA ARG A 200 -10.78 -15.42 0.73
C ARG A 200 -11.94 -14.45 0.94
N LEU A 201 -12.30 -14.21 2.19
CA LEU A 201 -13.12 -13.04 2.49
C LEU A 201 -12.42 -11.78 2.00
N VAL A 202 -13.22 -10.86 1.50
CA VAL A 202 -12.74 -9.54 1.09
C VAL A 202 -12.02 -8.88 2.27
N ARG A 203 -10.86 -8.24 2.02
CA ARG A 203 -10.08 -7.57 3.06
C ARG A 203 -10.96 -6.56 3.82
N GLU A 204 -10.67 -6.36 5.11
CA GLU A 204 -11.40 -5.47 6.02
C GLU A 204 -12.86 -5.87 6.34
N TYR A 205 -13.43 -6.84 5.61
CA TYR A 205 -14.75 -7.39 5.88
C TYR A 205 -14.67 -8.65 6.77
N ASN A 206 -15.09 -8.52 8.04
CA ASN A 206 -15.25 -9.65 8.96
C ASN A 206 -16.65 -9.66 9.58
N PRO A 207 -17.61 -10.45 9.05
CA PRO A 207 -18.98 -10.46 9.53
C PRO A 207 -19.15 -11.08 10.93
N PHE A 208 -18.16 -11.86 11.41
CA PHE A 208 -18.24 -12.52 12.71
C PHE A 208 -16.98 -12.27 13.56
N PRO A 209 -16.78 -11.04 14.06
CA PRO A 209 -15.65 -10.71 14.91
C PRO A 209 -15.50 -11.69 16.10
N GLY A 210 -14.27 -12.15 16.34
CA GLY A 210 -13.95 -13.10 17.42
C GLY A 210 -14.30 -14.56 17.18
N TYR A 211 -14.70 -14.92 15.95
CA TYR A 211 -14.57 -16.27 15.41
C TYR A 211 -13.36 -16.31 14.47
N VAL A 212 -12.93 -17.52 14.10
CA VAL A 212 -11.81 -17.72 13.19
C VAL A 212 -12.31 -18.41 11.93
N LEU A 213 -12.01 -17.84 10.77
CA LEU A 213 -12.29 -18.44 9.47
C LEU A 213 -11.25 -19.53 9.17
N THR A 214 -11.69 -20.71 8.77
CA THR A 214 -10.82 -21.85 8.45
C THR A 214 -11.21 -22.54 7.14
N PRO A 215 -10.28 -22.72 6.18
CA PRO A 215 -8.99 -22.03 6.12
C PRO A 215 -9.18 -20.51 6.01
N GLU A 216 -8.12 -19.72 6.17
CA GLU A 216 -8.20 -18.27 6.00
C GLU A 216 -8.28 -17.87 4.52
N GLU A 217 -7.55 -18.59 3.67
CA GLU A 217 -7.55 -18.40 2.23
C GLU A 217 -7.19 -19.71 1.49
N TYR A 218 -7.52 -19.76 0.20
CA TYR A 218 -7.06 -20.77 -0.74
C TYR A 218 -6.19 -20.12 -1.82
N GLU A 219 -5.09 -20.77 -2.18
CA GLU A 219 -4.34 -20.45 -3.40
C GLU A 219 -4.68 -21.44 -4.52
N VAL A 220 -4.98 -20.92 -5.71
CA VAL A 220 -5.39 -21.74 -6.85
C VAL A 220 -4.89 -21.18 -8.19
N ILE A 221 -4.49 -22.09 -9.08
CA ILE A 221 -4.28 -21.77 -10.50
C ILE A 221 -5.56 -22.08 -11.25
N ILE A 222 -6.23 -21.05 -11.78
CA ILE A 222 -7.47 -21.17 -12.54
C ILE A 222 -7.14 -21.57 -13.97
N THR A 223 -7.52 -22.80 -14.33
CA THR A 223 -7.43 -23.32 -15.71
C THR A 223 -8.80 -23.76 -16.26
N GLY A 224 -9.86 -23.59 -15.47
CA GLY A 224 -11.20 -24.08 -15.74
C GLY A 224 -12.17 -23.68 -14.62
N ASN A 225 -13.32 -24.33 -14.57
CA ASN A 225 -14.22 -24.21 -13.41
C ASN A 225 -13.64 -24.97 -12.22
N HIS A 226 -13.79 -24.42 -11.02
CA HIS A 226 -13.35 -25.04 -9.78
C HIS A 226 -14.46 -24.95 -8.71
N SER A 227 -14.47 -25.90 -7.79
CA SER A 227 -15.47 -26.01 -6.73
C SER A 227 -14.85 -26.62 -5.47
N GLY A 228 -15.46 -26.40 -4.31
CA GLY A 228 -15.02 -26.96 -3.02
C GLY A 228 -14.06 -26.05 -2.26
N PHE A 229 -14.10 -24.75 -2.51
CA PHE A 229 -13.42 -23.74 -1.70
C PHE A 229 -14.28 -23.43 -0.47
N ASP A 230 -14.35 -24.38 0.45
CA ASP A 230 -15.29 -24.28 1.58
C ASP A 230 -14.60 -23.64 2.79
N PHE A 231 -15.29 -22.68 3.41
CA PHE A 231 -14.83 -21.99 4.60
C PHE A 231 -15.75 -22.31 5.78
N ALA A 232 -15.18 -22.40 6.97
CA ALA A 232 -15.94 -22.56 8.19
C ALA A 232 -15.46 -21.61 9.27
N TYR A 233 -16.40 -20.92 9.91
CA TYR A 233 -16.12 -20.20 11.13
C TYR A 233 -16.11 -21.15 12.33
N VAL A 234 -14.99 -21.19 13.02
CA VAL A 234 -14.81 -21.98 14.24
C VAL A 234 -14.67 -21.08 15.46
N GLY A 235 -14.96 -21.64 16.64
CA GLY A 235 -14.74 -20.94 17.89
C GLY A 235 -13.26 -20.62 18.09
N ALA A 236 -12.97 -19.37 18.47
CA ALA A 236 -11.60 -18.96 18.77
C ALA A 236 -11.07 -19.64 20.03
N ALA A 237 -9.82 -20.08 19.98
CA ALA A 237 -9.09 -20.64 21.11
C ALA A 237 -8.65 -19.55 22.10
N ALA A 238 -8.45 -18.32 21.64
CA ALA A 238 -8.23 -17.12 22.46
C ALA A 238 -8.87 -15.90 21.79
N LYS A 239 -9.13 -14.84 22.55
CA LYS A 239 -9.71 -13.60 22.02
C LYS A 239 -9.02 -12.37 22.59
N ILE A 240 -8.94 -11.34 21.75
CA ILE A 240 -8.60 -9.99 22.18
C ILE A 240 -9.80 -9.10 21.84
N VAL A 241 -10.22 -8.28 22.80
CA VAL A 241 -11.29 -7.31 22.67
C VAL A 241 -10.80 -5.94 23.14
N GLY A 242 -11.48 -4.88 22.74
CA GLY A 242 -11.03 -3.57 23.14
C GLY A 242 -11.75 -2.42 22.49
N TYR A 243 -11.23 -1.21 22.72
CA TYR A 243 -11.67 0.00 22.05
C TYR A 243 -10.46 0.72 21.45
N LEU A 244 -10.66 1.32 20.29
CA LEU A 244 -9.76 2.32 19.72
C LEU A 244 -10.43 3.70 19.83
N LYS A 245 -9.71 4.65 20.39
CA LYS A 245 -10.16 6.03 20.57
C LYS A 245 -9.07 7.01 20.15
N ASP A 246 -9.48 8.23 19.80
CA ASP A 246 -8.53 9.33 19.70
C ASP A 246 -8.04 9.78 21.09
N ASP A 247 -6.99 10.58 21.09
CA ASP A 247 -6.41 11.20 22.29
C ASP A 247 -7.29 12.29 22.96
N GLY A 248 -8.51 12.50 22.45
CA GLY A 248 -9.61 13.24 23.07
C GLY A 248 -10.68 12.34 23.71
N GLY A 249 -10.59 11.02 23.52
CA GLY A 249 -11.53 10.03 24.03
C GLY A 249 -12.71 9.73 23.10
N ASN A 250 -12.73 10.25 21.87
CA ASN A 250 -13.74 9.94 20.88
C ASN A 250 -13.46 8.57 20.27
N ALA A 251 -14.50 7.77 20.03
CA ALA A 251 -14.38 6.52 19.30
C ALA A 251 -13.83 6.76 17.90
N LEU A 252 -12.95 5.86 17.43
CA LEU A 252 -12.51 5.83 16.05
C LEU A 252 -13.22 4.67 15.34
N PRO A 253 -14.32 4.95 14.62
CA PRO A 253 -15.11 3.91 13.96
C PRO A 253 -14.51 3.50 12.62
N ASN A 254 -14.70 2.25 12.22
CA ASN A 254 -14.23 1.71 10.94
C ASN A 254 -12.72 1.89 10.71
N PHE A 255 -11.96 1.90 11.79
CA PHE A 255 -10.53 2.14 11.74
C PHE A 255 -9.78 0.82 11.58
N GLY A 256 -8.83 0.79 10.64
CA GLY A 256 -8.00 -0.40 10.38
C GLY A 256 -7.17 -0.79 11.59
N MET A 257 -7.21 -2.07 11.94
CA MET A 257 -6.48 -2.70 13.03
C MET A 257 -5.82 -3.97 12.52
N TRP A 258 -4.70 -4.33 13.11
CA TRP A 258 -3.97 -5.54 12.76
C TRP A 258 -3.36 -6.18 14.00
N LEU A 259 -3.27 -7.51 13.95
CA LEU A 259 -2.60 -8.32 14.96
C LEU A 259 -1.54 -9.20 14.29
N GLY A 260 -0.27 -8.93 14.59
CA GLY A 260 0.86 -9.68 14.08
C GLY A 260 1.66 -10.39 15.19
N ARG A 261 2.48 -11.37 14.82
CA ARG A 261 3.50 -11.93 15.73
C ARG A 261 4.81 -11.15 15.60
N HIS A 262 5.31 -10.63 16.72
CA HIS A 262 6.55 -9.87 16.75
C HIS A 262 7.76 -10.82 16.64
N ASN A 263 8.61 -10.63 15.63
CA ASN A 263 9.84 -11.40 15.36
C ASN A 263 9.66 -12.90 14.99
N ASP A 264 8.48 -13.34 14.55
CA ASP A 264 8.31 -14.73 14.08
C ASP A 264 8.77 -14.89 12.62
N THR A 265 9.33 -16.05 12.31
CA THR A 265 9.62 -16.53 10.94
C THR A 265 8.37 -17.02 10.21
N VAL A 266 7.28 -17.23 10.94
CA VAL A 266 5.95 -17.55 10.40
C VAL A 266 5.19 -16.24 10.30
N ASN A 267 4.99 -15.74 9.08
CA ASN A 267 4.16 -14.58 8.80
C ASN A 267 2.72 -14.87 9.28
N PHE A 268 2.38 -14.44 10.49
CA PHE A 268 1.02 -14.37 10.99
C PHE A 268 0.69 -12.90 11.18
N ASP A 269 -0.24 -12.42 10.36
CA ASP A 269 -0.85 -11.10 10.46
C ASP A 269 -2.35 -11.27 10.22
N ARG A 270 -3.17 -10.60 11.04
CA ARG A 270 -4.62 -10.64 10.94
C ARG A 270 -5.16 -9.22 10.98
N ASP A 271 -5.76 -8.80 9.88
CA ASP A 271 -6.41 -7.49 9.76
C ASP A 271 -7.88 -7.55 10.20
N PHE A 272 -8.35 -6.47 10.81
CA PHE A 272 -9.73 -6.27 11.23
C PHE A 272 -10.01 -4.77 11.38
N THR A 273 -11.25 -4.41 11.72
CA THR A 273 -11.67 -3.01 11.87
C THR A 273 -12.45 -2.81 13.17
N THR A 274 -12.54 -1.55 13.61
CA THR A 274 -13.40 -1.15 14.73
C THR A 274 -14.84 -0.91 14.26
N ASP A 275 -15.82 -1.17 15.12
CA ASP A 275 -17.22 -0.84 14.86
C ASP A 275 -17.52 0.66 15.08
N ASP A 276 -18.79 1.07 14.91
CA ASP A 276 -19.23 2.47 15.07
C ASP A 276 -18.95 3.06 16.47
N SER A 277 -18.73 2.22 17.48
CA SER A 277 -18.37 2.61 18.84
C SER A 277 -16.86 2.61 19.11
N GLY A 278 -16.05 2.31 18.09
CA GLY A 278 -14.61 2.10 18.20
C GLY A 278 -14.27 0.74 18.83
N TYR A 279 -15.23 -0.15 19.05
CA TYR A 279 -14.98 -1.46 19.64
C TYR A 279 -14.38 -2.40 18.60
N PHE A 280 -13.41 -3.22 19.02
CA PHE A 280 -12.85 -4.26 18.17
C PHE A 280 -12.82 -5.61 18.90
N GLN A 281 -12.86 -6.67 18.11
CA GLN A 281 -12.76 -8.04 18.59
C GLN A 281 -12.09 -8.95 17.56
N VAL A 282 -11.03 -9.63 17.98
CA VAL A 282 -10.27 -10.56 17.15
C VAL A 282 -10.10 -11.90 17.87
N GLY A 283 -10.31 -13.00 17.13
CA GLY A 283 -10.16 -14.36 17.62
C GLY A 283 -8.90 -15.01 17.03
N LEU A 284 -8.28 -15.91 17.79
CA LEU A 284 -7.14 -16.71 17.35
C LEU A 284 -7.46 -18.20 17.41
N ALA A 285 -7.06 -18.96 16.40
CA ALA A 285 -7.13 -20.42 16.40
C ALA A 285 -6.01 -21.02 17.26
N ALA A 286 -6.16 -22.29 17.67
CA ALA A 286 -5.20 -22.93 18.58
C ALA A 286 -3.77 -23.02 18.01
N ASN A 287 -3.63 -23.17 16.70
CA ASN A 287 -2.35 -23.17 15.98
C ASN A 287 -1.76 -21.75 15.79
N GLU A 288 -2.55 -20.71 16.02
CA GLU A 288 -2.14 -19.31 15.95
C GLU A 288 -1.64 -18.77 17.29
N LEU A 289 -1.68 -19.56 18.36
CA LEU A 289 -1.17 -19.21 19.69
C LEU A 289 0.34 -19.47 19.81
N SER A 290 1.06 -18.62 20.53
CA SER A 290 2.51 -18.70 20.75
C SER A 290 2.90 -18.04 22.08
N ASN A 291 4.08 -18.41 22.59
CA ASN A 291 4.72 -17.71 23.70
C ASN A 291 5.46 -16.44 23.27
N ASP A 292 5.62 -16.24 21.95
CA ASP A 292 6.21 -15.01 21.42
C ASP A 292 5.28 -13.82 21.65
N ASN A 293 5.86 -12.63 21.63
CA ASN A 293 5.08 -11.40 21.73
C ASN A 293 4.25 -11.22 20.46
N TYR A 294 3.03 -10.73 20.64
CA TYR A 294 2.19 -10.24 19.56
C TYR A 294 2.27 -8.72 19.54
N GLN A 295 1.97 -8.15 18.39
CA GLN A 295 1.83 -6.74 18.18
C GLN A 295 0.41 -6.46 17.72
N LEU A 296 -0.30 -5.63 18.47
CA LEU A 296 -1.62 -5.14 18.14
C LEU A 296 -1.48 -3.66 17.77
N GLY A 297 -1.74 -3.34 16.52
CA GLY A 297 -1.61 -1.98 16.01
C GLY A 297 -2.86 -1.51 15.30
N SER A 298 -2.95 -0.20 15.12
CA SER A 298 -3.83 0.38 14.12
C SER A 298 -3.07 0.61 12.82
N SER A 299 -3.78 0.68 11.71
CA SER A 299 -3.26 1.25 10.47
C SER A 299 -3.04 2.76 10.64
N PHE A 300 -2.36 3.38 9.68
CA PHE A 300 -2.53 4.82 9.50
C PHE A 300 -3.96 5.09 9.03
N ASP A 301 -4.54 6.24 9.39
CA ASP A 301 -5.73 6.65 8.68
C ASP A 301 -5.37 6.80 7.19
N ASN A 302 -6.24 6.31 6.30
CA ASN A 302 -6.26 6.56 4.85
C ASN A 302 -4.98 6.34 3.99
N GLU A 303 -3.90 5.74 4.50
CA GLU A 303 -2.64 5.51 3.73
C GLU A 303 -2.06 6.75 3.02
N SER A 304 -2.44 7.97 3.45
CA SER A 304 -2.03 9.23 2.83
C SER A 304 -0.62 9.69 3.21
N GLU A 305 -0.07 10.67 2.48
CA GLU A 305 1.17 11.33 2.89
C GLU A 305 1.01 12.13 4.20
N THR A 306 -0.24 12.49 4.55
CA THR A 306 -0.59 13.20 5.79
C THR A 306 -1.65 12.46 6.55
N HIS A 307 -1.39 12.19 7.83
CA HIS A 307 -2.25 11.37 8.67
C HIS A 307 -2.93 12.24 9.73
N GLU A 308 -4.22 12.06 9.97
CA GLU A 308 -4.94 12.66 11.11
C GLU A 308 -4.44 12.05 12.43
N TYR A 309 -4.07 10.76 12.44
CA TYR A 309 -3.62 10.04 13.63
C TYR A 309 -2.32 9.27 13.40
N LEU A 310 -1.48 9.24 14.43
CA LEU A 310 -0.39 8.27 14.50
C LEU A 310 -0.96 6.86 14.65
N ALA A 311 -0.34 5.89 13.98
CA ALA A 311 -0.71 4.50 14.12
C ALA A 311 -0.42 4.01 15.54
N ALA A 312 -1.47 3.55 16.24
CA ALA A 312 -1.35 3.01 17.58
C ALA A 312 -0.59 1.69 17.57
N ASN A 313 0.12 1.39 18.66
CA ASN A 313 0.92 0.19 18.76
C ASN A 313 0.97 -0.33 20.20
N VAL A 314 0.66 -1.61 20.41
CA VAL A 314 0.69 -2.28 21.71
C VAL A 314 1.35 -3.65 21.58
N ILE A 315 2.30 -3.95 22.47
CA ILE A 315 2.90 -5.28 22.58
C ILE A 315 2.10 -6.13 23.57
N ILE A 316 1.70 -7.32 23.12
CA ILE A 316 0.94 -8.30 23.90
C ILE A 316 1.87 -9.50 24.18
N PRO A 317 2.29 -9.71 25.44
CA PRO A 317 3.15 -10.85 25.77
C PRO A 317 2.36 -12.16 25.68
N GLY A 318 2.75 -13.06 24.77
CA GLY A 318 2.30 -14.47 24.66
C GLY A 318 0.80 -14.73 24.87
N ILE A 319 0.11 -15.15 23.81
CA ILE A 319 -1.33 -15.46 23.89
C ILE A 319 -1.54 -16.97 24.04
N HIS A 320 -2.30 -17.38 25.06
CA HIS A 320 -2.56 -18.78 25.40
C HIS A 320 -4.01 -19.17 25.22
N THR A 321 -4.27 -20.48 25.24
CA THR A 321 -5.62 -21.03 25.06
C THR A 321 -6.53 -20.61 26.23
N ASN A 322 -7.74 -20.17 25.90
CA ASN A 322 -8.77 -19.59 26.75
C ASN A 322 -8.49 -18.16 27.23
N ASP A 323 -7.45 -17.50 26.71
CA ASP A 323 -7.26 -16.09 27.01
C ASP A 323 -8.39 -15.24 26.43
N SER A 324 -8.78 -14.23 27.21
CA SER A 324 -9.75 -13.19 26.84
C SER A 324 -9.18 -11.85 27.30
N LEU A 325 -8.35 -11.25 26.46
CA LEU A 325 -7.58 -10.06 26.78
C LEU A 325 -8.36 -8.80 26.40
N PHE A 326 -8.22 -7.72 27.18
CA PHE A 326 -8.86 -6.44 26.93
C PHE A 326 -7.82 -5.32 26.79
N TYR A 327 -7.95 -4.50 25.75
CA TYR A 327 -7.08 -3.33 25.51
C TYR A 327 -7.90 -2.08 25.16
N ASP A 328 -7.64 -0.96 25.84
CA ASP A 328 -8.18 0.36 25.49
C ASP A 328 -7.03 1.17 24.87
N ILE A 329 -7.07 1.30 23.53
CA ILE A 329 -5.96 1.79 22.71
C ILE A 329 -6.26 3.23 22.30
N THR A 330 -5.22 4.08 22.33
CA THR A 330 -5.32 5.49 21.94
C THR A 330 -4.50 5.75 20.68
N ALA A 331 -5.15 6.23 19.62
CA ALA A 331 -4.50 6.82 18.46
C ALA A 331 -4.32 8.33 18.69
N TYR A 332 -3.10 8.82 18.53
CA TYR A 332 -2.77 10.20 18.87
C TYR A 332 -2.88 11.10 17.65
N ARG A 333 -3.61 12.20 17.76
CA ARG A 333 -3.73 13.17 16.67
C ARG A 333 -2.38 13.75 16.29
N VAL A 334 -2.12 13.79 14.99
CA VAL A 334 -0.97 14.52 14.43
C VAL A 334 -1.21 16.01 14.60
N ASN A 335 -0.26 16.70 15.22
CA ASN A 335 -0.37 18.14 15.47
C ASN A 335 0.99 18.86 15.55
N SER A 336 2.06 18.17 15.17
CA SER A 336 3.43 18.67 15.19
C SER A 336 4.29 17.89 14.20
N THR A 337 5.53 18.34 14.01
CA THR A 337 6.49 17.69 13.10
C THR A 337 7.89 17.62 13.72
N ILE A 338 8.68 16.65 13.29
CA ILE A 338 10.13 16.57 13.51
C ILE A 338 10.80 16.72 12.15
N GLN A 339 11.71 17.69 12.02
CA GLN A 339 12.38 17.97 10.75
C GLN A 339 13.88 17.71 10.87
N GLY A 340 14.42 17.03 9.86
CA GLY A 340 15.82 16.61 9.90
C GLY A 340 16.38 16.21 8.56
N GLN A 341 17.58 15.64 8.62
CA GLN A 341 18.31 15.13 7.47
C GLN A 341 18.89 13.75 7.75
N VAL A 342 18.80 12.87 6.75
CA VAL A 342 19.55 11.62 6.70
C VAL A 342 20.86 11.86 5.98
N ARG A 343 21.96 11.37 6.56
CA ARG A 343 23.31 11.49 5.98
C ARG A 343 23.98 10.14 5.93
N ILE A 344 24.49 9.75 4.77
CA ILE A 344 25.35 8.58 4.60
C ILE A 344 26.80 9.05 4.57
N ASN A 345 27.59 8.72 5.59
CA ASN A 345 28.96 9.20 5.76
C ASN A 345 29.09 10.74 5.54
N GLY A 346 28.11 11.51 6.04
CA GLY A 346 28.07 12.97 5.93
C GLY A 346 27.49 13.54 4.61
N ASN A 347 27.17 12.71 3.62
CA ASN A 347 26.60 13.13 2.33
C ASN A 347 25.08 12.84 2.26
N PRO A 348 24.32 13.50 1.35
CA PRO A 348 22.96 13.09 1.05
C PRO A 348 22.87 11.60 0.64
N PRO A 349 21.72 10.94 0.85
CA PRO A 349 21.63 9.48 0.73
C PRO A 349 21.72 8.98 -0.72
N GLY A 350 21.27 9.75 -1.72
CA GLY A 350 21.30 9.37 -3.14
C GLY A 350 20.24 8.34 -3.55
N PHE A 351 19.41 7.88 -2.60
CA PHE A 351 18.24 7.03 -2.80
C PHE A 351 17.20 7.34 -1.71
N PRO A 352 15.91 7.07 -1.94
CA PRO A 352 14.87 7.30 -0.93
C PRO A 352 15.09 6.39 0.28
N ILE A 353 14.98 6.96 1.48
CA ILE A 353 15.09 6.23 2.75
C ILE A 353 13.84 6.55 3.56
N GLN A 354 13.14 5.52 4.02
CA GLN A 354 12.01 5.70 4.93
C GLN A 354 12.54 5.84 6.36
N ILE A 355 12.01 6.79 7.11
CA ILE A 355 12.31 7.03 8.51
C ILE A 355 11.08 6.69 9.33
N SER A 356 11.15 5.66 10.17
CA SER A 356 10.14 5.41 11.20
C SER A 356 10.41 6.26 12.42
N GLY A 357 9.38 6.82 13.03
CA GLY A 357 9.41 7.33 14.39
C GLY A 357 8.57 6.44 15.28
N ILE A 358 9.17 5.92 16.36
CA ILE A 358 8.52 4.98 17.26
C ILE A 358 8.47 5.58 18.66
N VAL A 359 7.29 5.54 19.27
CA VAL A 359 7.10 5.71 20.70
C VAL A 359 6.78 4.33 21.25
N GLN A 360 7.73 3.75 21.98
CA GLN A 360 7.66 2.36 22.42
C GLN A 360 6.31 2.03 23.07
N ASP A 361 5.71 0.91 22.63
CA ASP A 361 4.43 0.38 23.11
C ASP A 361 3.28 1.40 23.11
N THR A 362 3.34 2.43 22.25
CA THR A 362 2.33 3.49 22.19
C THR A 362 1.92 3.81 20.75
N ALA A 363 2.85 4.25 19.92
CA ALA A 363 2.55 4.75 18.58
C ALA A 363 3.74 4.63 17.64
N TRP A 364 3.48 4.60 16.35
CA TRP A 364 4.49 4.69 15.31
C TRP A 364 4.03 5.58 14.15
N THR A 365 5.00 6.09 13.40
CA THR A 365 4.81 6.97 12.24
C THR A 365 5.95 6.75 11.26
N SER A 366 5.80 7.18 10.01
CA SER A 366 6.90 7.17 9.07
C SER A 366 6.87 8.33 8.08
N ALA A 367 8.04 8.69 7.54
CA ALA A 367 8.16 9.65 6.46
C ALA A 367 9.33 9.29 5.54
N TRP A 368 9.25 9.67 4.28
CA TRP A 368 10.35 9.50 3.34
C TRP A 368 11.34 10.67 3.42
N ALA A 369 12.63 10.35 3.39
CA ALA A 369 13.69 11.33 3.20
C ALA A 369 13.99 11.53 1.72
N ASP A 370 14.12 12.80 1.31
CA ASP A 370 14.47 13.16 -0.06
C ASP A 370 15.85 12.63 -0.45
N SER A 371 15.94 11.96 -1.60
CA SER A 371 17.17 11.30 -2.04
C SER A 371 18.32 12.28 -2.31
N LEU A 372 18.03 13.52 -2.74
CA LEU A 372 19.04 14.49 -3.16
C LEU A 372 19.59 15.32 -2.00
N THR A 373 18.75 15.62 -1.02
CA THR A 373 19.06 16.52 0.10
C THR A 373 19.19 15.77 1.43
N GLY A 374 18.52 14.62 1.55
CA GLY A 374 18.34 13.85 2.79
C GLY A 374 17.25 14.42 3.70
N ASN A 375 16.57 15.51 3.32
CA ASN A 375 15.59 16.16 4.17
C ASN A 375 14.38 15.26 4.41
N PHE A 376 13.88 15.23 5.65
CA PHE A 376 12.60 14.60 5.99
C PHE A 376 11.78 15.53 6.89
N SER A 377 10.46 15.39 6.82
CA SER A 377 9.50 15.97 7.76
C SER A 377 8.62 14.85 8.27
N LEU A 378 8.76 14.50 9.54
CA LEU A 378 8.02 13.41 10.17
C LEU A 378 6.86 13.98 10.99
N GLU A 379 5.65 13.54 10.68
CA GLU A 379 4.44 13.90 11.42
C GLU A 379 4.38 13.22 12.79
N VAL A 380 4.13 14.00 13.83
CA VAL A 380 4.11 13.55 15.22
C VAL A 380 3.01 14.22 16.04
N SER A 381 2.71 13.65 17.21
CA SER A 381 1.85 14.26 18.21
C SER A 381 2.68 14.91 19.32
N ASN A 382 2.31 16.13 19.71
CA ASN A 382 2.89 16.85 20.84
C ASN A 382 2.55 16.27 22.23
N LYS A 383 1.61 15.31 22.30
CA LYS A 383 1.28 14.60 23.54
C LYS A 383 2.25 13.47 23.84
N LEU A 384 2.99 12.99 22.84
CA LEU A 384 4.07 12.04 23.01
C LEU A 384 5.40 12.79 22.90
N TYR A 385 6.38 12.46 23.74
CA TYR A 385 7.59 13.28 23.85
C TYR A 385 8.83 12.67 23.18
N ASN A 386 9.12 11.39 23.43
CA ASN A 386 10.34 10.74 22.94
C ASN A 386 10.01 9.86 21.74
N TYR A 387 10.45 10.27 20.54
CA TYR A 387 10.37 9.46 19.33
C TYR A 387 11.75 8.91 19.01
N ASP A 388 11.88 7.58 18.98
CA ASP A 388 13.06 6.93 18.46
C ASP A 388 12.95 6.82 16.94
N LEU A 389 13.85 7.52 16.25
CA LEU A 389 13.90 7.59 14.79
C LEU A 389 14.79 6.48 14.25
N TRP A 390 14.25 5.71 13.31
CA TRP A 390 14.91 4.56 12.71
C TRP A 390 14.81 4.56 11.18
N PRO A 391 15.95 4.60 10.45
CA PRO A 391 15.96 4.42 9.01
C PRO A 391 15.69 2.97 8.59
N ASN A 392 14.76 2.80 7.65
CA ASN A 392 14.39 1.52 7.06
C ASN A 392 14.81 1.42 5.59
N ASN A 393 14.61 0.24 5.00
CA ASN A 393 14.87 -0.04 3.58
C ASN A 393 16.31 0.26 3.15
N LEU A 394 17.25 0.12 4.08
CA LEU A 394 18.65 0.36 3.81
C LEU A 394 19.26 -0.81 3.01
N PRO A 395 20.12 -0.53 2.02
CA PRO A 395 20.88 -1.59 1.37
C PRO A 395 21.79 -2.32 2.36
N GLN A 396 22.24 -3.52 1.99
CA GLN A 396 23.22 -4.26 2.80
C GLN A 396 24.44 -3.38 3.14
N ASN A 397 25.01 -3.59 4.33
CA ASN A 397 26.16 -2.87 4.89
C ASN A 397 25.95 -1.40 5.26
N HIS A 398 24.71 -0.92 5.33
CA HIS A 398 24.36 0.38 5.90
C HIS A 398 23.96 0.19 7.37
N TYR A 399 24.65 0.90 8.25
CA TYR A 399 24.49 0.80 9.70
C TYR A 399 23.94 2.14 10.20
N PRO A 400 22.62 2.25 10.44
CA PRO A 400 22.03 3.47 10.96
C PRO A 400 22.38 3.66 12.43
N SER A 401 22.43 4.92 12.86
CA SER A 401 22.30 5.29 14.27
C SER A 401 20.84 5.58 14.60
N SER A 402 20.32 5.06 15.71
CA SER A 402 19.05 5.54 16.26
C SER A 402 19.22 6.95 16.83
N VAL A 403 18.21 7.80 16.65
CA VAL A 403 18.19 9.15 17.20
C VAL A 403 16.87 9.36 17.91
N THR A 404 16.91 9.76 19.18
CA THR A 404 15.70 10.21 19.88
C THR A 404 15.48 11.69 19.56
N ALA A 405 14.26 12.04 19.16
CA ALA A 405 13.85 13.41 18.85
C ALA A 405 12.47 13.73 19.46
N HIS A 406 12.14 15.03 19.50
CA HIS A 406 10.93 15.54 20.14
C HIS A 406 10.05 16.36 19.18
N PRO A 407 8.73 16.41 19.40
CA PRO A 407 7.84 17.25 18.61
C PRO A 407 8.30 18.70 18.50
N GLY A 408 8.28 19.24 17.28
CA GLY A 408 8.72 20.60 16.95
C GLY A 408 10.24 20.75 16.79
N GLN A 409 11.03 19.70 16.98
CA GLN A 409 12.48 19.76 16.82
C GLN A 409 12.86 19.86 15.33
N THR A 410 13.79 20.76 15.03
CA THR A 410 14.36 20.94 13.69
C THR A 410 15.87 20.67 13.69
N GLY A 411 16.42 20.34 12.52
CA GLY A 411 17.86 20.07 12.37
C GLY A 411 18.31 18.73 12.96
N VAL A 412 17.40 17.78 13.14
CA VAL A 412 17.75 16.41 13.55
C VAL A 412 18.62 15.77 12.48
N ILE A 413 19.75 15.14 12.84
CA ILE A 413 20.62 14.46 11.88
C ILE A 413 20.65 12.97 12.20
N ILE A 414 20.20 12.14 11.26
CA ILE A 414 20.32 10.69 11.34
C ILE A 414 21.51 10.27 10.47
N ASN A 415 22.55 9.73 11.11
CA ASN A 415 23.74 9.29 10.40
C ASN A 415 23.64 7.79 10.10
N ILE A 416 24.00 7.45 8.87
CA ILE A 416 24.16 6.08 8.41
C ILE A 416 25.63 5.91 8.05
N THR A 417 26.25 4.93 8.67
CA THR A 417 27.63 4.56 8.35
C THR A 417 27.62 3.35 7.45
N VAL A 418 28.42 3.36 6.40
CA VAL A 418 28.64 2.17 5.59
C VAL A 418 29.96 1.53 6.00
N ASN A 419 29.92 0.47 6.79
CA ASN A 419 31.12 -0.28 7.17
C ASN A 419 31.36 -1.39 6.16
N GLY A 420 32.29 -1.14 5.26
CA GLY A 420 32.61 -2.06 4.17
C GLY A 420 33.59 -1.49 3.16
N ILE A 421 34.64 -0.82 3.62
CA ILE A 421 35.95 -0.70 2.94
C ILE A 421 36.97 -0.21 3.96
N SER A 422 37.97 -1.05 4.30
CA SER A 422 39.32 -0.54 4.56
C SER A 422 39.60 0.51 3.50
N GLU A 423 40.06 1.72 3.88
CA GLU A 423 40.37 2.84 2.98
C GLU A 423 40.53 2.38 1.53
N ARG A 424 39.46 2.51 0.75
CA ARG A 424 39.53 2.08 -0.64
C ARG A 424 40.44 3.08 -1.32
N GLU A 425 41.65 2.63 -1.62
CA GLU A 425 42.61 3.32 -2.48
C GLU A 425 41.81 4.01 -3.62
N PRO A 426 41.93 5.35 -3.77
CA PRO A 426 41.21 6.08 -4.80
C PRO A 426 41.45 5.43 -6.16
N GLY A 427 40.43 4.80 -6.75
CA GLY A 427 40.55 4.17 -8.07
C GLY A 427 39.88 2.80 -8.25
N VAL A 428 39.42 2.13 -7.19
CA VAL A 428 38.71 0.84 -7.34
C VAL A 428 37.19 1.07 -7.54
N PRO A 429 36.56 0.55 -8.61
CA PRO A 429 35.12 0.72 -8.92
C PRO A 429 34.17 -0.06 -8.02
N SER A 430 32.98 0.44 -7.67
CA SER A 430 32.03 -0.26 -6.78
C SER A 430 31.23 -1.39 -7.44
N LEU A 431 31.08 -1.37 -8.76
CA LEU A 431 30.33 -2.35 -9.53
C LEU A 431 31.17 -2.86 -10.71
N PHE A 432 30.83 -4.05 -11.19
CA PHE A 432 31.30 -4.49 -12.50
C PHE A 432 30.66 -3.62 -13.58
N SER A 433 31.45 -3.22 -14.57
CA SER A 433 30.92 -2.48 -15.72
C SER A 433 31.68 -2.83 -16.99
N LEU A 434 30.98 -2.87 -18.13
CA LEU A 434 31.55 -2.96 -19.46
C LEU A 434 31.20 -1.69 -20.24
N GLY A 435 32.19 -0.86 -20.54
CA GLY A 435 32.02 0.36 -21.31
C GLY A 435 31.76 0.07 -22.79
N GLN A 436 31.08 1.01 -23.46
CA GLN A 436 30.96 0.95 -24.91
C GLN A 436 32.32 1.25 -25.54
N ASN A 437 32.74 0.47 -26.54
CA ASN A 437 33.99 0.71 -27.24
C ASN A 437 34.01 2.12 -27.87
N TYR A 438 35.13 2.83 -27.78
CA TYR A 438 35.30 4.15 -28.38
C TYR A 438 36.64 4.27 -29.13
N PRO A 439 36.64 4.75 -30.40
CA PRO A 439 35.47 5.13 -31.20
C PRO A 439 34.60 3.92 -31.59
N ASN A 440 33.33 4.16 -31.94
CA ASN A 440 32.42 3.19 -32.55
C ASN A 440 31.44 3.91 -33.50
N PRO A 441 31.47 3.69 -34.82
CA PRO A 441 32.33 2.73 -35.54
C PRO A 441 33.84 3.08 -35.48
N PHE A 442 34.72 2.11 -35.74
CA PHE A 442 36.19 2.29 -35.67
C PHE A 442 36.97 1.68 -36.84
N ASN A 443 38.19 2.18 -37.06
CA ASN A 443 39.13 1.69 -38.09
C ASN A 443 40.61 1.85 -37.66
N PRO A 444 41.43 0.79 -37.61
CA PRO A 444 41.08 -0.58 -37.23
C PRO A 444 41.15 -0.77 -35.70
N THR A 445 41.41 0.29 -34.92
CA THR A 445 41.59 0.20 -33.47
C THR A 445 40.49 0.88 -32.68
N THR A 446 40.13 0.29 -31.54
CA THR A 446 39.18 0.86 -30.58
C THR A 446 39.60 0.49 -29.16
N VAL A 447 39.00 1.14 -28.19
CA VAL A 447 39.30 0.96 -26.78
C VAL A 447 38.03 0.62 -26.03
N ILE A 448 38.08 -0.38 -25.16
CA ILE A 448 37.00 -0.76 -24.25
C ILE A 448 37.48 -0.55 -22.82
N ASP A 449 36.75 0.29 -22.09
CA ASP A 449 36.95 0.47 -20.66
C ASP A 449 36.05 -0.52 -19.90
N TYR A 450 36.54 -1.10 -18.80
CA TYR A 450 35.76 -1.97 -17.93
C TYR A 450 36.23 -1.89 -16.48
N ASP A 451 35.31 -2.13 -15.56
CA ASP A 451 35.51 -1.94 -14.13
C ASP A 451 35.38 -3.27 -13.39
N LEU A 452 36.30 -3.54 -12.45
CA LEU A 452 36.29 -4.71 -11.58
C LEU A 452 36.23 -4.28 -10.11
N PRO A 453 35.15 -4.57 -9.38
CA PRO A 453 35.04 -4.22 -7.96
C PRO A 453 35.81 -5.16 -7.03
N GLN A 454 36.17 -6.34 -7.52
CA GLN A 454 36.91 -7.38 -6.81
C GLN A 454 37.85 -8.15 -7.77
N ALA A 455 38.86 -8.81 -7.23
CA ALA A 455 39.79 -9.63 -8.02
C ALA A 455 39.02 -10.75 -8.74
N SER A 456 39.22 -10.88 -10.06
CA SER A 456 38.44 -11.81 -10.88
C SER A 456 39.30 -12.40 -12.01
N LEU A 457 39.01 -13.64 -12.40
CA LEU A 457 39.49 -14.19 -13.67
C LEU A 457 38.67 -13.56 -14.80
N VAL A 458 39.27 -12.64 -15.54
CA VAL A 458 38.61 -11.86 -16.59
C VAL A 458 38.87 -12.48 -17.95
N GLN A 459 37.81 -12.66 -18.73
CA GLN A 459 37.86 -13.04 -20.14
C GLN A 459 37.10 -12.01 -20.98
N LEU A 460 37.80 -11.35 -21.90
CA LEU A 460 37.20 -10.47 -22.92
C LEU A 460 37.36 -11.11 -24.30
N THR A 461 36.25 -11.35 -25.00
CA THR A 461 36.23 -12.12 -26.25
C THR A 461 35.27 -11.50 -27.26
N VAL A 462 35.66 -11.49 -28.53
CA VAL A 462 34.89 -10.96 -29.66
C VAL A 462 34.26 -12.10 -30.46
N TYR A 463 33.01 -11.91 -30.84
CA TYR A 463 32.15 -12.83 -31.58
C TYR A 463 31.64 -12.19 -32.87
N ASN A 464 31.47 -12.99 -33.92
CA ASN A 464 30.75 -12.57 -35.13
C ASN A 464 29.22 -12.70 -34.95
N ILE A 465 28.45 -12.34 -35.98
CA ILE A 465 26.98 -12.39 -35.95
C ILE A 465 26.40 -13.81 -35.81
N LEU A 466 27.20 -14.84 -36.09
CA LEU A 466 26.81 -16.25 -35.91
C LEU A 466 27.13 -16.76 -34.50
N GLY A 467 27.70 -15.92 -33.63
CA GLY A 467 28.12 -16.28 -32.28
C GLY A 467 29.45 -17.02 -32.21
N GLU A 468 30.20 -17.09 -33.31
CA GLU A 468 31.51 -17.74 -33.34
C GLU A 468 32.57 -16.81 -32.74
N GLU A 469 33.43 -17.34 -31.88
CA GLU A 469 34.59 -16.61 -31.34
C GLU A 469 35.60 -16.32 -32.46
N VAL A 470 35.85 -15.04 -32.73
CA VAL A 470 36.76 -14.60 -33.79
C VAL A 470 38.04 -13.97 -33.25
N MET A 471 38.06 -13.54 -31.97
CA MET A 471 39.23 -12.97 -31.33
C MET A 471 39.13 -13.00 -29.81
N LYS A 472 40.16 -13.47 -29.12
CA LYS A 472 40.29 -13.37 -27.66
C LYS A 472 41.20 -12.20 -27.29
N ILE A 473 40.68 -11.23 -26.53
CA ILE A 473 41.41 -10.00 -26.18
C ILE A 473 42.28 -10.21 -24.95
N LEU A 474 41.70 -10.82 -23.90
CA LEU A 474 42.44 -11.19 -22.69
C LEU A 474 41.76 -12.35 -21.97
N HIS A 475 42.57 -13.07 -21.19
CA HIS A 475 42.11 -14.12 -20.28
C HIS A 475 43.10 -14.26 -19.11
N GLN A 476 42.90 -13.50 -18.05
CA GLN A 476 43.84 -13.45 -16.93
C GLN A 476 43.15 -13.01 -15.63
N GLU A 477 43.75 -13.35 -14.49
CA GLU A 477 43.33 -12.79 -13.21
C GLU A 477 43.75 -11.32 -13.13
N GLN A 478 42.81 -10.46 -12.74
CA GLN A 478 43.04 -9.04 -12.53
C GLN A 478 42.56 -8.65 -11.15
N ALA A 479 43.32 -7.76 -10.51
CA ALA A 479 42.96 -7.16 -9.23
C ALA A 479 41.72 -6.25 -9.38
N PRO A 480 41.12 -5.77 -8.27
CA PRO A 480 40.08 -4.76 -8.33
C PRO A 480 40.64 -3.46 -8.97
N GLY A 481 39.92 -2.86 -9.92
CA GLY A 481 40.40 -1.65 -10.59
C GLY A 481 39.63 -1.30 -11.87
N LYS A 482 40.01 -0.16 -12.45
CA LYS A 482 39.57 0.27 -13.79
C LYS A 482 40.57 -0.20 -14.83
N TYR A 483 40.08 -0.79 -15.91
CA TYR A 483 40.91 -1.37 -16.94
C TYR A 483 40.50 -0.88 -18.32
N ARG A 484 41.47 -0.93 -19.22
CA ARG A 484 41.34 -0.51 -20.60
C ARG A 484 41.93 -1.58 -21.50
N ALA A 485 41.12 -2.15 -22.38
CA ALA A 485 41.56 -3.10 -23.39
C ALA A 485 41.51 -2.43 -24.77
N THR A 486 42.66 -2.43 -25.46
CA THR A 486 42.75 -1.98 -26.85
C THR A 486 42.50 -3.16 -27.78
N ILE A 487 41.62 -2.98 -28.75
CA ILE A 487 41.36 -3.94 -29.82
C ILE A 487 42.02 -3.42 -31.09
N ASP A 488 42.81 -4.27 -31.76
CA ASP A 488 43.23 -4.10 -33.15
C ASP A 488 42.53 -5.14 -34.01
N ALA A 489 41.59 -4.66 -34.83
CA ALA A 489 40.77 -5.49 -35.69
C ALA A 489 41.22 -5.49 -37.16
N SER A 490 42.50 -5.21 -37.43
CA SER A 490 43.07 -5.20 -38.79
C SER A 490 42.81 -6.49 -39.58
N GLN A 491 42.74 -7.63 -38.89
CA GLN A 491 42.47 -8.95 -39.48
C GLN A 491 40.98 -9.28 -39.67
N LEU A 492 40.06 -8.46 -39.15
CA LEU A 492 38.61 -8.65 -39.28
C LEU A 492 38.08 -7.85 -40.49
N SER A 493 36.97 -8.30 -41.08
CA SER A 493 36.27 -7.57 -42.15
C SER A 493 35.36 -6.48 -41.57
N SER A 494 35.03 -5.45 -42.36
CA SER A 494 34.00 -4.46 -41.99
C SER A 494 32.68 -5.16 -41.67
N GLY A 495 32.03 -4.76 -40.58
CA GLY A 495 30.80 -5.43 -40.14
C GLY A 495 30.48 -5.20 -38.67
N ILE A 496 29.40 -5.86 -38.22
CA ILE A 496 28.93 -5.84 -36.84
C ILE A 496 29.54 -7.03 -36.10
N TYR A 497 30.06 -6.77 -34.91
CA TYR A 497 30.60 -7.76 -34.00
C TYR A 497 30.07 -7.53 -32.59
N PHE A 498 30.19 -8.55 -31.74
CA PHE A 498 29.85 -8.46 -30.33
C PHE A 498 31.07 -8.77 -29.49
N TYR A 499 31.25 -8.10 -28.36
CA TYR A 499 32.28 -8.46 -27.39
C TYR A 499 31.63 -8.75 -26.05
N ARG A 500 32.12 -9.76 -25.36
CA ARG A 500 31.65 -10.19 -24.04
C ARG A 500 32.79 -10.14 -23.05
N LEU A 501 32.52 -9.52 -21.91
CA LEU A 501 33.36 -9.59 -20.72
C LEU A 501 32.75 -10.59 -19.75
N SER A 502 33.54 -11.55 -19.29
CA SER A 502 33.17 -12.50 -18.23
C SER A 502 34.17 -12.37 -17.08
N ALA A 503 33.67 -12.18 -15.86
CA ALA A 503 34.47 -12.03 -14.65
C ALA A 503 33.72 -12.66 -13.45
N GLY A 504 34.10 -13.88 -13.08
CA GLY A 504 33.35 -14.65 -12.07
C GLY A 504 31.91 -14.91 -12.51
N ALA A 505 30.92 -14.48 -11.70
CA ALA A 505 29.49 -14.60 -12.00
C ALA A 505 28.95 -13.47 -12.92
N TYR A 506 29.75 -12.42 -13.17
CA TYR A 506 29.35 -11.30 -14.03
C TYR A 506 29.67 -11.61 -15.51
N SER A 507 28.69 -11.35 -16.38
CA SER A 507 28.84 -11.49 -17.83
C SER A 507 28.00 -10.44 -18.56
N GLU A 508 28.64 -9.54 -19.29
CA GLU A 508 27.97 -8.50 -20.10
C GLU A 508 28.48 -8.53 -21.54
N MET A 509 27.59 -8.28 -22.51
CA MET A 509 27.91 -8.27 -23.94
C MET A 509 27.47 -6.96 -24.59
N LYS A 510 28.32 -6.41 -25.47
CA LYS A 510 28.04 -5.18 -26.22
C LYS A 510 28.38 -5.30 -27.69
N LYS A 511 27.75 -4.46 -28.50
CA LYS A 511 27.87 -4.43 -29.96
C LYS A 511 28.91 -3.39 -30.40
N MET A 512 29.75 -3.75 -31.35
CA MET A 512 30.71 -2.84 -32.01
C MET A 512 30.62 -2.93 -33.55
N MET A 513 31.00 -1.86 -34.24
CA MET A 513 31.03 -1.78 -35.70
C MET A 513 32.42 -1.44 -36.22
N ILE A 514 32.93 -2.26 -37.13
CA ILE A 514 34.22 -2.06 -37.79
C ILE A 514 33.96 -1.45 -39.17
N LEU A 515 34.67 -0.36 -39.47
CA LEU A 515 34.76 0.23 -40.81
C LEU A 515 36.20 0.07 -41.32
N LYS A 516 36.39 -0.46 -42.53
CA LYS A 516 37.67 -0.40 -43.24
C LYS A 516 37.67 0.70 -44.27
#